data_AF-A0A1H1N055-F1
#
_entry.id   AF-A0A1H1N055-F1
#
_cell.length_a   1.000
_cell.length_b   1.000
_cell.length_c   1.000
_cell.angle_alpha   90.00
_cell.angle_beta   90.00
_cell.angle_gamma   90.00
#
_symmetry.space_group_name_H-M   'P 1'
#
loop_
_entity.id
_entity.type
_entity.pdbx_description
1 polymer ?
#
loop_
_entity_poly.entity_id
_entity_poly.type
_entity_poly.pdbx_seq_one_letter_code
_entity_poly.pdbx_strand_id
1 'polypeptide(L)'
;MKEITEIFRKYSNLDLSEHSRSEMELNNLIIKFSKDLGELIDILSRVINHEKHPNYYNLNESTIVGSITRIVKFYQEYIKYQELNKLEIQSLFARPMYESFIISKYLIKNGTQSQRNFRLVSYRARYQNYKKLIELNDNDHPIIKRQLLKLETKLKVDEFSIEDLEQEDNKSNNKKWKLDGKSFWKIHSEVDNADLYSFIYGVGSDAVHGNWQEIFDFHLTRKENGYFGFLNYEKCDCRVIVPMNSIVIEGLLEFLNWNECLTNEIKNGLVKMNEISNSFYTIWEEKFGEILE
;
A
#
# COMPACT_ATOMS: atom_id res chain seq x y z
N MET A 1 -18.72 17.01 2.03
CA MET A 1 -18.26 18.19 2.81
C MET A 1 -18.68 18.10 4.27
N LYS A 2 -19.97 18.06 4.63
CA LYS A 2 -20.39 17.98 6.05
C LYS A 2 -19.77 16.81 6.82
N GLU A 3 -19.81 15.60 6.27
CA GLU A 3 -19.22 14.39 6.87
C GLU A 3 -17.69 14.52 7.11
N ILE A 4 -16.97 15.09 6.14
CA ILE A 4 -15.52 15.35 6.23
C ILE A 4 -15.23 16.33 7.38
N THR A 5 -15.95 17.44 7.43
CA THR A 5 -15.77 18.47 8.47
C THR A 5 -16.15 17.92 9.85
N GLU A 6 -17.14 17.04 9.95
CA GLU A 6 -17.51 16.37 11.20
C GLU A 6 -16.39 15.46 11.74
N ILE A 7 -15.76 14.66 10.86
CA ILE A 7 -14.60 13.83 11.22
C ILE A 7 -13.44 14.73 11.70
N PHE A 8 -13.08 15.77 10.95
CA PHE A 8 -12.01 16.68 11.38
C PHE A 8 -12.30 17.35 12.71
N ARG A 9 -13.55 17.79 12.93
CA ARG A 9 -13.96 18.42 14.20
C ARG A 9 -13.86 17.45 15.37
N LYS A 10 -14.21 16.18 15.20
CA LYS A 10 -14.10 15.14 16.24
C LYS A 10 -12.68 15.01 16.78
N TYR A 11 -11.67 15.15 15.93
CA TYR A 11 -10.26 15.01 16.31
C TYR A 11 -9.55 16.33 16.62
N SER A 12 -10.11 17.47 16.21
CA SER A 12 -9.50 18.80 16.44
C SER A 12 -9.24 19.13 17.92
N ASN A 13 -10.07 18.61 18.83
CA ASN A 13 -10.00 18.87 20.27
C ASN A 13 -9.73 17.59 21.09
N LEU A 14 -9.25 16.52 20.44
CA LEU A 14 -9.00 15.26 21.14
C LEU A 14 -7.78 15.39 22.06
N ASP A 15 -7.99 15.23 23.36
CA ASP A 15 -6.91 15.05 24.33
C ASP A 15 -6.62 13.54 24.51
N LEU A 16 -5.47 13.11 24.00
CA LEU A 16 -5.02 11.71 24.07
C LEU A 16 -4.56 11.30 25.49
N SER A 17 -4.26 12.27 26.36
CA SER A 17 -3.81 11.99 27.73
C SER A 17 -4.93 11.34 28.57
N GLU A 18 -6.20 11.66 28.27
CA GLU A 18 -7.37 11.11 28.96
C GLU A 18 -7.65 9.64 28.63
N HIS A 19 -7.13 9.15 27.49
CA HIS A 19 -7.44 7.83 26.90
C HIS A 19 -6.25 6.88 26.87
N SER A 20 -5.23 7.17 27.67
CA SER A 20 -3.96 6.44 27.70
C SER A 20 -3.66 5.92 29.11
N ARG A 21 -4.69 5.44 29.83
CA ARG A 21 -4.54 4.84 31.16
C ARG A 21 -4.12 3.38 31.09
N SER A 22 -4.41 2.72 29.96
CA SER A 22 -3.91 1.37 29.65
C SER A 22 -3.64 1.23 28.16
N GLU A 23 -2.79 0.26 27.81
CA GLU A 23 -2.50 -0.11 26.42
C GLU A 23 -3.78 -0.49 25.66
N MET A 24 -4.71 -1.18 26.33
CA MET A 24 -6.00 -1.57 25.74
C MET A 24 -6.87 -0.35 25.39
N GLU A 25 -6.93 0.67 26.26
CA GLU A 25 -7.65 1.91 25.97
C GLU A 25 -7.05 2.65 24.78
N LEU A 26 -5.72 2.75 24.71
CA LEU A 26 -5.00 3.38 23.62
C LEU A 26 -5.23 2.64 22.29
N ASN A 27 -5.18 1.29 22.32
CA ASN A 27 -5.47 0.43 21.18
C ASN A 27 -6.91 0.58 20.68
N ASN A 28 -7.88 0.63 21.57
CA ASN A 28 -9.29 0.85 21.19
C ASN A 28 -9.50 2.23 20.55
N LEU A 29 -8.84 3.27 21.08
CA LEU A 29 -8.95 4.61 20.55
C LEU A 29 -8.32 4.72 19.15
N ILE A 30 -7.13 4.13 18.92
CA ILE A 30 -6.51 4.16 17.59
C ILE A 30 -7.32 3.37 16.57
N ILE A 31 -7.95 2.25 16.96
CA ILE A 31 -8.87 1.51 16.06
C ILE A 31 -10.01 2.41 15.62
N LYS A 32 -10.63 3.14 16.56
CA LYS A 32 -11.71 4.10 16.24
C LYS A 32 -11.21 5.23 15.35
N PHE A 33 -10.04 5.79 15.65
CA PHE A 33 -9.40 6.80 14.81
C PHE A 33 -9.15 6.30 13.39
N SER A 34 -8.57 5.11 13.23
CA SER A 34 -8.24 4.55 11.93
C SER A 34 -9.50 4.19 11.13
N LYS A 35 -10.59 3.78 11.77
CA LYS A 35 -11.90 3.58 11.11
C LYS A 35 -12.44 4.87 10.50
N ASP A 36 -12.50 5.94 11.30
CA ASP A 36 -12.90 7.27 10.83
C ASP A 36 -11.99 7.77 9.69
N LEU A 37 -10.68 7.55 9.80
CA LEU A 37 -9.72 7.84 8.74
C LEU A 37 -10.03 7.02 7.48
N GLY A 38 -10.36 5.73 7.63
CA GLY A 38 -10.76 4.86 6.51
C GLY A 38 -12.00 5.35 5.76
N GLU A 39 -13.01 5.85 6.48
CA GLU A 39 -14.18 6.50 5.88
C GLU A 39 -13.80 7.78 5.13
N LEU A 40 -12.97 8.63 5.75
CA LEU A 40 -12.48 9.85 5.12
C LEU A 40 -11.71 9.56 3.83
N ILE A 41 -10.85 8.54 3.84
CA ILE A 41 -10.05 8.15 2.68
C ILE A 41 -10.92 7.60 1.56
N ASP A 42 -11.93 6.79 1.87
CA ASP A 42 -12.86 6.29 0.87
C ASP A 42 -13.59 7.43 0.15
N ILE A 43 -14.02 8.46 0.90
CA ILE A 43 -14.66 9.65 0.32
C ILE A 43 -13.66 10.46 -0.52
N LEU A 44 -12.51 10.82 0.04
CA LEU A 44 -11.54 11.72 -0.60
C LEU A 44 -10.88 11.09 -1.84
N SER A 45 -10.65 9.78 -1.84
CA SER A 45 -10.06 9.08 -2.98
C SER A 45 -10.97 9.03 -4.22
N ARG A 46 -12.26 9.33 -4.06
CA ARG A 46 -13.27 9.37 -5.14
C ARG A 46 -13.52 10.78 -5.68
N VAL A 47 -12.91 11.80 -5.10
CA VAL A 47 -13.05 13.19 -5.58
C VAL A 47 -12.34 13.31 -6.92
N ILE A 48 -13.05 13.88 -7.91
CA ILE A 48 -12.55 14.10 -9.27
C ILE A 48 -12.64 15.60 -9.58
N ASN A 49 -11.56 16.18 -10.08
CA ASN A 49 -11.64 17.49 -10.72
C ASN A 49 -12.27 17.34 -12.11
N HIS A 50 -13.55 17.71 -12.24
CA HIS A 50 -14.29 17.57 -13.50
C HIS A 50 -13.82 18.51 -14.61
N GLU A 51 -13.10 19.60 -14.29
CA GLU A 51 -12.49 20.49 -15.29
C GLU A 51 -11.27 19.82 -15.92
N LYS A 52 -10.46 19.13 -15.11
CA LYS A 52 -9.26 18.41 -15.55
C LYS A 52 -9.58 17.05 -16.16
N HIS A 53 -10.54 16.34 -15.57
CA HIS A 53 -10.91 14.98 -15.91
C HIS A 53 -12.43 14.90 -16.14
N PRO A 54 -12.91 15.02 -17.40
CA PRO A 54 -14.33 15.01 -17.72
C PRO A 54 -14.93 13.60 -17.54
N ASN A 55 -15.19 13.24 -16.28
CA ASN A 55 -15.78 12.00 -15.77
C ASN A 55 -14.94 10.72 -15.82
N TYR A 56 -13.71 10.77 -16.31
CA TYR A 56 -12.80 9.61 -16.31
C TYR A 56 -11.33 10.05 -16.31
N TYR A 57 -10.46 9.15 -15.84
CA TYR A 57 -9.02 9.28 -15.96
C TYR A 57 -8.54 8.57 -17.23
N ASN A 58 -7.54 9.12 -17.92
CA ASN A 58 -6.97 8.42 -19.06
C ASN A 58 -6.18 7.18 -18.63
N LEU A 59 -5.76 6.37 -19.60
CA LEU A 59 -5.10 5.09 -19.34
C LEU A 59 -3.79 5.24 -18.55
N ASN A 60 -3.05 6.35 -18.72
CA ASN A 60 -1.81 6.61 -17.99
C ASN A 60 -2.12 7.05 -16.55
N GLU A 61 -3.03 8.01 -16.39
CA GLU A 61 -3.45 8.53 -15.08
C GLU A 61 -4.13 7.46 -14.20
N SER A 62 -4.79 6.49 -14.83
CA SER A 62 -5.39 5.33 -14.17
C SER A 62 -4.38 4.51 -13.35
N THR A 63 -3.08 4.61 -13.65
CA THR A 63 -2.03 3.97 -12.84
C THR A 63 -1.90 4.58 -11.45
N ILE A 64 -2.06 5.90 -11.33
CA ILE A 64 -2.06 6.62 -10.04
C ILE A 64 -3.35 6.27 -9.30
N VAL A 65 -4.50 6.43 -9.96
CA VAL A 65 -5.82 6.19 -9.36
C VAL A 65 -5.98 4.73 -8.91
N GLY A 66 -5.51 3.78 -9.71
CA GLY A 66 -5.49 2.37 -9.36
C GLY A 66 -4.60 2.07 -8.15
N SER A 67 -3.47 2.76 -8.02
CA SER A 67 -2.58 2.64 -6.86
C SER A 67 -3.23 3.19 -5.59
N ILE A 68 -3.86 4.37 -5.67
CA ILE A 68 -4.62 4.95 -4.54
C ILE A 68 -5.79 4.04 -4.14
N THR A 69 -6.58 3.56 -5.12
CA THR A 69 -7.68 2.62 -4.87
C THR A 69 -7.21 1.36 -4.16
N ARG A 70 -6.03 0.85 -4.53
CA ARG A 70 -5.42 -0.32 -3.88
C ARG A 70 -5.04 -0.01 -2.44
N ILE A 71 -4.46 1.15 -2.15
CA ILE A 71 -4.17 1.60 -0.78
C ILE A 71 -5.44 1.66 0.06
N VAL A 72 -6.53 2.27 -0.44
CA VAL A 72 -7.81 2.36 0.29
C VAL A 72 -8.35 0.98 0.65
N LYS A 73 -8.42 0.07 -0.33
CA LYS A 73 -8.94 -1.30 -0.11
C LYS A 73 -8.12 -2.07 0.90
N PHE A 74 -6.80 -1.97 0.83
CA PHE A 74 -5.92 -2.66 1.77
C PHE A 74 -5.95 -2.04 3.15
N TYR A 75 -6.07 -0.72 3.26
CA TYR A 75 -6.21 -0.05 4.54
C TYR A 75 -7.50 -0.44 5.28
N GLN A 76 -8.61 -0.57 4.56
CA GLN A 76 -9.88 -1.07 5.13
C GLN A 76 -9.73 -2.48 5.71
N GLU A 77 -9.07 -3.39 4.99
CA GLU A 77 -8.77 -4.74 5.52
C GLU A 77 -7.75 -4.68 6.66
N TYR A 78 -6.75 -3.79 6.60
CA TYR A 78 -5.75 -3.58 7.64
C TYR A 78 -6.39 -3.22 8.99
N ILE A 79 -7.35 -2.30 8.98
CA ILE A 79 -8.10 -1.89 10.18
C ILE A 79 -8.98 -3.03 10.71
N LYS A 80 -9.64 -3.74 9.80
CA LYS A 80 -10.48 -4.89 10.17
C LYS A 80 -9.66 -5.96 10.89
N TYR A 81 -8.45 -6.26 10.42
CA TYR A 81 -7.59 -7.24 11.10
C TYR A 81 -6.92 -6.69 12.37
N GLN A 82 -6.72 -5.37 12.49
CA GLN A 82 -6.38 -4.74 13.78
C GLN A 82 -7.46 -5.03 14.84
N GLU A 83 -8.73 -4.77 14.50
CA GLU A 83 -9.85 -4.97 15.42
C GLU A 83 -10.03 -6.44 15.82
N LEU A 84 -9.73 -7.37 14.91
CA LEU A 84 -9.81 -8.80 15.16
C LEU A 84 -8.58 -9.36 15.89
N ASN A 85 -7.56 -8.57 16.20
CA ASN A 85 -6.28 -9.01 16.75
C ASN A 85 -5.67 -10.17 15.95
N LYS A 86 -5.47 -9.92 14.64
CA LYS A 86 -4.86 -10.89 13.71
C LYS A 86 -3.63 -10.29 13.05
N LEU A 87 -2.57 -10.07 13.83
CA LEU A 87 -1.38 -9.34 13.41
C LEU A 87 -0.71 -9.96 12.18
N GLU A 88 -0.67 -11.28 12.10
CA GLU A 88 -0.12 -12.07 10.99
C GLU A 88 -0.83 -11.70 9.69
N ILE A 89 -2.17 -11.72 9.70
CA ILE A 89 -2.97 -11.43 8.51
C ILE A 89 -2.91 -9.93 8.18
N GLN A 90 -2.92 -9.08 9.20
CA GLN A 90 -2.77 -7.64 9.04
C GLN A 90 -1.45 -7.29 8.35
N SER A 91 -0.35 -7.91 8.78
CA SER A 91 1.01 -7.61 8.29
C SER A 91 1.18 -7.86 6.78
N LEU A 92 0.40 -8.79 6.21
CA LEU A 92 0.38 -9.09 4.76
C LEU A 92 0.03 -7.87 3.90
N PHE A 93 -0.67 -6.89 4.45
CA PHE A 93 -1.14 -5.72 3.71
C PHE A 93 -0.15 -4.54 3.78
N ALA A 94 0.75 -4.50 4.77
CA ALA A 94 1.65 -3.35 5.00
C ALA A 94 2.57 -3.08 3.79
N ARG A 95 3.32 -4.10 3.35
CA ARG A 95 4.22 -3.99 2.19
C ARG A 95 3.49 -3.59 0.90
N PRO A 96 2.42 -4.27 0.46
CA PRO A 96 1.78 -3.91 -0.81
C PRO A 96 1.05 -2.56 -0.76
N MET A 97 0.64 -2.07 0.43
CA MET A 97 0.20 -0.68 0.62
C MET A 97 1.35 0.29 0.39
N TYR A 98 2.49 0.08 1.07
CA TYR A 98 3.65 0.96 0.94
C TYR A 98 4.22 0.98 -0.48
N GLU A 99 4.32 -0.18 -1.14
CA GLU A 99 4.73 -0.24 -2.54
C GLU A 99 3.80 0.57 -3.45
N SER A 100 2.48 0.52 -3.21
CA SER A 100 1.51 1.29 -3.97
C SER A 100 1.65 2.80 -3.72
N PHE A 101 1.99 3.20 -2.50
CA PHE A 101 2.28 4.59 -2.12
C PHE A 101 3.54 5.13 -2.80
N ILE A 102 4.64 4.37 -2.78
CA ILE A 102 5.88 4.77 -3.43
C ILE A 102 5.70 4.87 -4.95
N ILE A 103 5.01 3.90 -5.55
CA ILE A 103 4.70 3.92 -6.98
C ILE A 103 3.82 5.12 -7.32
N SER A 104 2.76 5.42 -6.55
CA SER A 104 1.90 6.57 -6.85
C SER A 104 2.68 7.89 -6.81
N LYS A 105 3.50 8.12 -5.78
CA LYS A 105 4.38 9.31 -5.70
C LYS A 105 5.32 9.41 -6.89
N TYR A 106 5.95 8.30 -7.27
CA TYR A 106 6.86 8.27 -8.41
C TYR A 106 6.14 8.57 -9.74
N LEU A 107 4.95 8.02 -9.95
CA LEU A 107 4.17 8.23 -11.17
C LEU A 107 3.57 9.64 -11.26
N ILE A 108 3.22 10.25 -10.13
CA ILE A 108 2.83 11.67 -10.04
C ILE A 108 4.03 12.53 -10.44
N LYS A 109 5.21 12.28 -9.85
CA LYS A 109 6.44 13.07 -10.08
C LYS A 109 6.95 13.01 -11.52
N ASN A 110 6.94 11.83 -12.14
CA ASN A 110 7.58 11.61 -13.45
C ASN A 110 6.59 11.61 -14.63
N GLY A 111 5.28 11.62 -14.36
CA GLY A 111 4.25 11.85 -15.35
C GLY A 111 4.06 10.73 -16.38
N THR A 112 3.50 11.10 -17.52
CA THR A 112 2.88 10.20 -18.51
C THR A 112 3.82 9.11 -19.03
N GLN A 113 5.10 9.43 -19.27
CA GLN A 113 6.04 8.44 -19.82
C GLN A 113 6.31 7.31 -18.82
N SER A 114 6.54 7.64 -17.56
CA SER A 114 6.72 6.65 -16.48
C SER A 114 5.44 5.87 -16.22
N GLN A 115 4.26 6.52 -16.31
CA GLN A 115 2.97 5.85 -16.20
C GLN A 115 2.78 4.81 -17.32
N ARG A 116 3.09 5.17 -18.58
CA ARG A 116 3.07 4.22 -19.70
C ARG A 116 4.07 3.09 -19.49
N ASN A 117 5.30 3.40 -19.07
CA ASN A 117 6.31 2.38 -18.82
C ASN A 117 5.90 1.43 -17.68
N PHE A 118 5.30 1.95 -16.61
CA PHE A 118 4.78 1.14 -15.51
C PHE A 118 3.73 0.13 -15.98
N ARG A 119 2.81 0.53 -16.86
CA ARG A 119 1.88 -0.42 -17.49
C ARG A 119 2.62 -1.51 -18.26
N LEU A 120 3.57 -1.12 -19.11
CA LEU A 120 4.34 -2.06 -19.95
C LEU A 120 5.10 -3.09 -19.09
N VAL A 121 5.90 -2.64 -18.12
CA VAL A 121 6.76 -3.54 -17.33
C VAL A 121 5.95 -4.45 -16.41
N SER A 122 4.71 -4.08 -16.07
CA SER A 122 3.77 -4.89 -15.30
C SER A 122 3.30 -6.16 -16.05
N TYR A 123 3.59 -6.29 -17.35
CA TYR A 123 3.29 -7.51 -18.12
C TYR A 123 4.36 -8.60 -18.00
N ARG A 124 5.50 -8.37 -17.32
CA ARG A 124 6.63 -9.31 -17.23
C ARG A 124 6.20 -10.77 -17.05
N ALA A 125 5.47 -11.07 -15.98
CA ALA A 125 5.07 -12.44 -15.66
C ALA A 125 4.13 -13.04 -16.71
N ARG A 126 3.23 -12.22 -17.28
CA ARG A 126 2.30 -12.65 -18.33
C ARG A 126 3.05 -12.95 -19.63
N TYR A 127 4.04 -12.14 -19.97
CA TYR A 127 4.90 -12.37 -21.13
C TYR A 127 5.77 -13.62 -20.97
N GLN A 128 6.35 -13.83 -19.79
CA GLN A 128 7.11 -15.05 -19.49
C GLN A 128 6.24 -16.31 -19.61
N ASN A 129 4.98 -16.24 -19.15
CA ASN A 129 4.03 -17.33 -19.32
C ASN A 129 3.64 -17.51 -20.79
N TYR A 130 3.41 -16.42 -21.52
CA TYR A 130 3.10 -16.45 -22.95
C TYR A 130 4.17 -17.23 -23.74
N LYS A 131 5.46 -16.93 -23.53
CA LYS A 131 6.56 -17.64 -24.19
C LYS A 131 6.52 -19.16 -23.95
N LYS A 132 6.28 -19.58 -22.71
CA LYS A 132 6.13 -21.00 -22.38
C LYS A 132 4.90 -21.63 -23.03
N LEU A 133 3.79 -20.89 -23.09
CA LEU A 133 2.54 -21.38 -23.66
C LEU A 133 2.60 -21.57 -25.18
N ILE A 134 3.26 -20.66 -25.90
CA ILE A 134 3.45 -20.80 -27.35
C ILE A 134 4.39 -21.96 -27.69
N GLU A 135 5.40 -22.23 -26.85
CA GLU A 135 6.32 -23.36 -27.00
C GLU A 135 5.62 -24.73 -26.84
N LEU A 136 4.59 -24.81 -25.98
CA LEU A 136 3.79 -26.03 -25.81
C LEU A 136 3.02 -26.42 -27.08
N ASN A 137 2.73 -25.46 -27.96
CA ASN A 137 2.02 -25.65 -29.23
C ASN A 137 0.67 -26.40 -29.12
N ASP A 138 0.03 -26.34 -27.95
CA ASP A 138 -1.29 -26.94 -27.66
C ASP A 138 -2.34 -25.84 -27.51
N ASN A 139 -2.64 -25.17 -28.63
CA ASN A 139 -3.56 -24.04 -28.67
C ASN A 139 -5.04 -24.45 -28.50
N ASP A 140 -5.33 -25.74 -28.56
CA ASP A 140 -6.68 -26.28 -28.36
C ASP A 140 -6.98 -26.55 -26.88
N HIS A 141 -5.96 -26.66 -26.03
CA HIS A 141 -6.16 -26.78 -24.59
C HIS A 141 -6.89 -25.53 -24.03
N PRO A 142 -8.07 -25.68 -23.40
CA PRO A 142 -8.91 -24.54 -23.01
C PRO A 142 -8.21 -23.51 -22.12
N ILE A 143 -7.34 -23.97 -21.21
CA ILE A 143 -6.56 -23.07 -20.33
C ILE A 143 -5.54 -22.25 -21.13
N ILE A 144 -4.85 -22.86 -22.09
CA ILE A 144 -3.81 -22.20 -22.89
C ILE A 144 -4.48 -21.13 -23.74
N LYS A 145 -5.50 -21.51 -24.50
CA LYS A 145 -6.32 -20.59 -25.32
C LYS A 145 -6.84 -19.41 -24.50
N ARG A 146 -7.38 -19.66 -23.31
CA ARG A 146 -7.92 -18.60 -22.44
C ARG A 146 -6.83 -17.64 -21.96
N GLN A 147 -5.64 -18.15 -21.63
CA GLN A 147 -4.53 -17.33 -21.15
C GLN A 147 -3.93 -16.47 -22.27
N LEU A 148 -3.78 -17.02 -23.48
CA LEU A 148 -3.34 -16.28 -24.67
C LEU A 148 -4.33 -15.16 -25.02
N LEU A 149 -5.62 -15.47 -25.12
CA LEU A 149 -6.68 -14.47 -25.39
C LEU A 149 -6.72 -13.37 -24.32
N LYS A 150 -6.51 -13.73 -23.05
CA LYS A 150 -6.50 -12.77 -21.95
C LYS A 150 -5.32 -11.81 -22.04
N LEU A 151 -4.15 -12.26 -22.50
CA LEU A 151 -3.00 -11.38 -22.72
C LEU A 151 -3.28 -10.45 -23.90
N GLU A 152 -3.70 -11.00 -25.05
CA GLU A 152 -4.01 -10.23 -26.26
C GLU A 152 -5.05 -9.13 -26.00
N THR A 153 -6.16 -9.48 -25.34
CA THR A 153 -7.22 -8.53 -24.99
C THR A 153 -6.68 -7.39 -24.13
N LYS A 154 -5.79 -7.71 -23.17
CA LYS A 154 -5.22 -6.71 -22.26
C LYS A 154 -4.22 -5.80 -22.96
N LEU A 155 -3.37 -6.33 -23.82
CA LEU A 155 -2.42 -5.53 -24.60
C LEU A 155 -3.15 -4.58 -25.54
N LYS A 156 -4.23 -5.05 -26.18
CA LYS A 156 -5.09 -4.20 -27.01
C LYS A 156 -5.69 -3.03 -26.24
N VAL A 157 -6.19 -3.28 -25.02
CA VAL A 157 -6.75 -2.22 -24.14
C VAL A 157 -5.66 -1.25 -23.69
N ASP A 158 -4.46 -1.76 -23.38
CA ASP A 158 -3.37 -0.94 -22.85
C ASP A 158 -2.52 -0.23 -23.94
N GLU A 159 -2.90 -0.42 -25.21
CA GLU A 159 -2.21 0.12 -26.40
C GLU A 159 -0.76 -0.37 -26.52
N PHE A 160 -0.58 -1.70 -26.34
CA PHE A 160 0.68 -2.41 -26.53
C PHE A 160 0.53 -3.56 -27.52
N SER A 161 1.63 -3.96 -28.12
CA SER A 161 1.74 -5.20 -28.90
C SER A 161 2.63 -6.24 -28.22
N ILE A 162 2.72 -7.45 -28.80
CA ILE A 162 3.68 -8.46 -28.32
C ILE A 162 5.12 -8.00 -28.59
N GLU A 163 5.35 -7.29 -29.70
CA GLU A 163 6.63 -6.72 -30.06
C GLU A 163 7.12 -5.69 -29.03
N ASP A 164 6.23 -4.90 -28.42
CA ASP A 164 6.58 -4.00 -27.31
C ASP A 164 7.15 -4.78 -26.11
N LEU A 165 6.55 -5.93 -25.80
CA LEU A 165 7.00 -6.80 -24.70
C LEU A 165 8.33 -7.48 -25.05
N GLU A 166 8.51 -7.91 -26.29
CA GLU A 166 9.77 -8.45 -26.80
C GLU A 166 10.90 -7.42 -26.73
N GLN A 167 10.64 -6.18 -27.13
CA GLN A 167 11.61 -5.09 -27.01
C GLN A 167 12.00 -4.83 -25.55
N GLU A 168 11.03 -4.87 -24.62
CA GLU A 168 11.32 -4.80 -23.19
C GLU A 168 12.13 -6.01 -22.71
N ASP A 169 11.83 -7.22 -23.18
CA ASP A 169 12.54 -8.45 -22.82
C ASP A 169 13.97 -8.50 -23.40
N ASN A 170 14.25 -7.79 -24.50
CA ASN A 170 15.56 -7.73 -25.13
C ASN A 170 16.50 -6.67 -24.54
N LYS A 171 16.01 -5.83 -23.60
CA LYS A 171 16.87 -4.89 -22.87
C LYS A 171 17.89 -5.64 -22.00
N SER A 172 18.97 -4.94 -21.66
CA SER A 172 19.99 -5.45 -20.74
C SER A 172 19.38 -5.81 -19.38
N ASN A 173 19.87 -6.89 -18.73
CA ASN A 173 19.33 -7.40 -17.46
C ASN A 173 19.22 -6.36 -16.34
N ASN A 174 20.08 -5.33 -16.35
CA ASN A 174 20.04 -4.25 -15.38
C ASN A 174 18.88 -3.25 -15.59
N LYS A 175 18.25 -3.21 -16.77
CA LYS A 175 17.14 -2.30 -17.15
C LYS A 175 15.85 -3.02 -17.52
N LYS A 176 15.95 -4.26 -17.99
CA LYS A 176 14.85 -5.11 -18.42
C LYS A 176 13.80 -5.31 -17.33
N TRP A 177 12.52 -5.12 -17.68
CA TRP A 177 11.35 -5.26 -16.81
C TRP A 177 11.42 -4.41 -15.55
N LYS A 178 12.04 -3.23 -15.63
CA LYS A 178 12.17 -2.27 -14.53
C LYS A 178 11.53 -0.96 -14.93
N LEU A 179 10.72 -0.38 -14.02
CA LEU A 179 10.11 0.93 -14.23
C LEU A 179 11.22 1.97 -14.45
N ASP A 180 11.22 2.57 -15.63
CA ASP A 180 12.25 3.49 -16.15
C ASP A 180 13.68 2.96 -16.04
N GLY A 181 13.85 1.63 -16.08
CA GLY A 181 15.15 0.98 -15.90
C GLY A 181 15.70 1.04 -14.47
N LYS A 182 14.89 1.41 -13.47
CA LYS A 182 15.29 1.61 -12.07
C LYS A 182 14.88 0.43 -11.18
N SER A 183 15.72 0.08 -10.20
CA SER A 183 15.30 -0.81 -9.13
C SER A 183 14.25 -0.12 -8.26
N PHE A 184 13.46 -0.90 -7.53
CA PHE A 184 12.48 -0.34 -6.60
C PHE A 184 13.14 0.52 -5.52
N TRP A 185 14.30 0.12 -5.01
CA TRP A 185 15.13 0.97 -4.12
C TRP A 185 15.46 2.34 -4.73
N LYS A 186 15.85 2.39 -6.01
CA LYS A 186 16.18 3.66 -6.66
C LYS A 186 14.94 4.54 -6.83
N ILE A 187 13.80 3.93 -7.20
CA ILE A 187 12.50 4.62 -7.28
C ILE A 187 12.13 5.22 -5.92
N HIS A 188 12.23 4.41 -4.87
CA HIS A 188 11.95 4.79 -3.50
C HIS A 188 12.82 5.97 -3.04
N SER A 189 14.15 5.90 -3.25
CA SER A 189 15.08 6.98 -2.88
C SER A 189 14.83 8.31 -3.59
N GLU A 190 14.06 8.32 -4.68
CA GLU A 190 13.70 9.54 -5.40
C GLU A 190 12.43 10.22 -4.85
N VAL A 191 11.64 9.53 -4.04
CA VAL A 191 10.31 10.00 -3.60
C VAL A 191 10.06 9.87 -2.10
N ASP A 192 10.92 9.16 -1.36
CA ASP A 192 10.81 8.96 0.07
C ASP A 192 12.18 8.81 0.74
N ASN A 193 12.22 8.80 2.07
CA ASN A 193 13.45 8.61 2.84
C ASN A 193 14.03 7.21 2.62
N ALA A 194 15.19 7.13 1.96
CA ALA A 194 15.90 5.91 1.65
C ALA A 194 16.14 4.98 2.86
N ASP A 195 16.26 5.53 4.06
CA ASP A 195 16.49 4.76 5.29
C ASP A 195 15.27 3.91 5.68
N LEU A 196 14.05 4.34 5.32
CA LEU A 196 12.82 3.58 5.59
C LEU A 196 12.67 2.33 4.71
N TYR A 197 13.41 2.27 3.60
CA TYR A 197 13.31 1.17 2.63
C TYR A 197 13.56 -0.18 3.29
N SER A 198 14.66 -0.32 4.02
CA SER A 198 15.07 -1.60 4.60
C SER A 198 14.08 -2.10 5.64
N PHE A 199 13.50 -1.21 6.43
CA PHE A 199 12.56 -1.58 7.49
C PHE A 199 11.24 -2.07 6.91
N ILE A 200 10.60 -1.29 6.03
CA ILE A 200 9.28 -1.65 5.51
C ILE A 200 9.38 -2.77 4.46
N TYR A 201 10.42 -2.72 3.61
CA TYR A 201 10.58 -3.71 2.55
C TYR A 201 11.19 -5.02 3.06
N GLY A 202 12.16 -4.95 3.96
CA GLY A 202 12.79 -6.14 4.56
C GLY A 202 11.81 -6.88 5.45
N VAL A 203 11.38 -6.25 6.55
CA VAL A 203 10.50 -6.88 7.55
C VAL A 203 9.13 -7.18 6.96
N GLY A 204 8.55 -6.28 6.15
CA GLY A 204 7.26 -6.53 5.50
C GLY A 204 7.31 -7.63 4.43
N SER A 205 8.50 -8.01 3.95
CA SER A 205 8.65 -9.15 3.04
C SER A 205 8.52 -10.49 3.75
N ASP A 206 8.81 -10.52 5.04
CA ASP A 206 8.84 -11.75 5.83
C ASP A 206 7.43 -12.31 5.99
N ALA A 207 6.46 -11.44 6.29
CA ALA A 207 5.03 -11.74 6.28
C ALA A 207 4.55 -12.36 4.97
N VAL A 208 5.03 -11.87 3.82
CA VAL A 208 4.56 -12.30 2.49
C VAL A 208 5.18 -13.64 2.06
N HIS A 209 6.41 -13.91 2.47
CA HIS A 209 7.17 -15.07 2.01
C HIS A 209 7.26 -16.21 3.04
N GLY A 210 6.82 -15.98 4.28
CA GLY A 210 6.87 -16.98 5.35
C GLY A 210 8.31 -17.39 5.66
N ASN A 211 9.17 -16.40 5.92
CA ASN A 211 10.56 -16.69 6.26
C ASN A 211 10.67 -17.31 7.66
N TRP A 212 11.87 -17.74 8.06
CA TRP A 212 12.05 -18.35 9.38
C TRP A 212 11.72 -17.40 10.54
N GLN A 213 12.00 -16.10 10.42
CA GLN A 213 11.73 -15.12 11.46
C GLN A 213 10.21 -14.97 11.71
N GLU A 214 9.43 -14.86 10.63
CA GLU A 214 7.96 -14.81 10.69
C GLU A 214 7.37 -16.09 11.30
N ILE A 215 7.87 -17.26 10.90
CA ILE A 215 7.49 -18.55 11.48
C ILE A 215 7.80 -18.61 12.97
N PHE A 216 8.97 -18.12 13.35
CA PHE A 216 9.41 -18.08 14.73
C PHE A 216 8.58 -17.12 15.59
N ASP A 217 8.25 -15.94 15.06
CA ASP A 217 7.54 -14.88 15.78
C ASP A 217 6.05 -15.16 15.95
N PHE A 218 5.41 -15.81 14.96
CA PHE A 218 3.95 -15.96 14.94
C PHE A 218 3.45 -17.40 15.03
N HIS A 219 4.18 -18.36 14.48
CA HIS A 219 3.67 -19.73 14.30
C HIS A 219 4.24 -20.73 15.30
N LEU A 220 5.26 -20.34 16.07
CA LEU A 220 5.97 -21.22 17.00
C LEU A 220 6.04 -20.64 18.41
N THR A 221 5.87 -21.51 19.41
CA THR A 221 6.16 -21.20 20.81
C THR A 221 7.33 -22.04 21.30
N ARG A 222 8.34 -21.40 21.90
CA ARG A 222 9.50 -22.08 22.48
C ARG A 222 9.08 -22.92 23.70
N LYS A 223 9.64 -24.13 23.79
CA LYS A 223 9.59 -25.04 24.94
C LYS A 223 11.02 -25.44 25.33
N GLU A 224 11.16 -26.13 26.46
CA GLU A 224 12.45 -26.47 27.06
C GLU A 224 13.39 -27.23 26.08
N ASN A 225 12.84 -28.15 25.27
CA ASN A 225 13.61 -28.98 24.33
C ASN A 225 13.22 -28.77 22.85
N GLY A 226 12.52 -27.69 22.48
CA GLY A 226 12.10 -27.47 21.10
C GLY A 226 11.02 -26.41 20.92
N TYR A 227 10.22 -26.55 19.85
CA TYR A 227 9.15 -25.62 19.49
C TYR A 227 7.84 -26.36 19.29
N PHE A 228 6.72 -25.70 19.59
CA PHE A 228 5.38 -26.19 19.33
C PHE A 228 4.64 -25.21 18.42
N GLY A 229 3.93 -25.73 17.41
CA GLY A 229 3.11 -24.90 16.52
C GLY A 229 1.86 -24.39 17.22
N PHE A 230 1.57 -23.10 17.10
CA PHE A 230 0.42 -22.47 17.73
C PHE A 230 -0.53 -21.90 16.68
N LEU A 231 -1.84 -22.02 16.90
CA LEU A 231 -2.86 -21.60 15.93
C LEU A 231 -3.58 -20.30 16.32
N ASN A 232 -3.25 -19.72 17.48
CA ASN A 232 -3.80 -18.42 17.83
C ASN A 232 -3.00 -17.33 17.14
N TYR A 233 -3.68 -16.23 16.86
CA TYR A 233 -3.07 -15.05 16.27
C TYR A 233 -2.46 -14.16 17.36
N GLU A 234 -1.37 -13.50 17.02
CA GLU A 234 -0.77 -12.44 17.81
C GLU A 234 -1.66 -11.19 17.83
N LYS A 235 -1.61 -10.51 18.98
CA LYS A 235 -2.39 -9.29 19.20
C LYS A 235 -1.83 -8.14 18.39
N CYS A 236 -2.73 -7.30 17.88
CA CYS A 236 -2.32 -6.09 17.18
C CYS A 236 -2.08 -4.97 18.20
N ASP A 237 -0.94 -4.29 18.08
CA ASP A 237 -0.60 -3.12 18.88
C ASP A 237 -0.75 -1.82 18.06
N CYS A 238 -0.98 -0.69 18.74
CA CYS A 238 -1.17 0.62 18.12
C CYS A 238 0.02 1.03 17.24
N ARG A 239 1.25 0.65 17.61
CA ARG A 239 2.45 1.01 16.86
C ARG A 239 2.44 0.48 15.43
N VAL A 240 1.75 -0.63 15.19
CA VAL A 240 1.71 -1.29 13.88
C VAL A 240 0.81 -0.54 12.90
N ILE A 241 -0.24 0.14 13.37
CA ILE A 241 -1.17 0.87 12.51
C ILE A 241 -0.79 2.34 12.28
N VAL A 242 -0.01 2.94 13.19
CA VAL A 242 0.44 4.35 13.07
C VAL A 242 1.15 4.63 11.74
N PRO A 243 2.18 3.86 11.31
CA PRO A 243 2.86 4.11 10.05
C PRO A 243 1.92 3.97 8.83
N MET A 244 0.97 3.04 8.89
CA MET A 244 -0.01 2.86 7.81
C MET A 244 -0.96 4.05 7.71
N ASN A 245 -1.42 4.60 8.84
CA ASN A 245 -2.20 5.83 8.84
C ASN A 245 -1.46 6.98 8.14
N SER A 246 -0.17 7.16 8.46
CA SER A 246 0.65 8.20 7.83
C SER A 246 0.81 8.00 6.33
N ILE A 247 1.07 6.76 5.89
CA ILE A 247 1.16 6.43 4.46
C ILE A 247 -0.12 6.80 3.72
N VAL A 248 -1.29 6.48 4.27
CA VAL A 248 -2.54 6.77 3.56
C VAL A 248 -2.89 8.26 3.59
N ILE A 249 -2.62 8.96 4.70
CA ILE A 249 -2.80 10.41 4.78
C ILE A 249 -1.90 11.13 3.76
N GLU A 250 -0.61 10.80 3.72
CA GLU A 250 0.33 11.40 2.78
C GLU A 250 -0.02 11.04 1.33
N GLY A 251 -0.36 9.78 1.06
CA GLY A 251 -0.81 9.33 -0.26
C GLY A 251 -2.04 10.10 -0.75
N LEU A 252 -2.99 10.42 0.14
CA LEU A 252 -4.14 11.27 -0.18
C LEU A 252 -3.76 12.72 -0.46
N LEU A 253 -2.87 13.30 0.36
CA LEU A 253 -2.42 14.68 0.15
C LEU A 253 -1.79 14.84 -1.24
N GLU A 254 -0.90 13.91 -1.61
CA GLU A 254 -0.26 13.87 -2.93
C GLU A 254 -1.28 13.67 -4.05
N PHE A 255 -2.21 12.73 -3.88
CA PHE A 255 -3.26 12.46 -4.86
C PHE A 255 -4.18 13.67 -5.09
N LEU A 256 -4.70 14.27 -4.02
CA LEU A 256 -5.59 15.42 -4.10
C LEU A 256 -4.88 16.65 -4.68
N ASN A 257 -3.59 16.83 -4.36
CA ASN A 257 -2.79 17.90 -4.94
C ASN A 257 -2.60 17.68 -6.45
N TRP A 258 -2.19 16.47 -6.85
CA TRP A 258 -2.05 16.09 -8.26
C TRP A 258 -3.37 16.22 -9.03
N ASN A 259 -4.49 15.90 -8.39
CA ASN A 259 -5.83 16.01 -8.96
C ASN A 259 -6.42 17.44 -8.86
N GLU A 260 -5.67 18.41 -8.32
CA GLU A 260 -6.10 19.81 -8.14
C GLU A 260 -7.41 19.95 -7.34
N CYS A 261 -7.59 19.06 -6.35
CA CYS A 261 -8.74 19.03 -5.45
C CYS A 261 -8.36 19.32 -3.99
N LEU A 262 -7.08 19.56 -3.71
CA LEU A 262 -6.60 19.82 -2.36
C LEU A 262 -6.93 21.25 -1.92
N THR A 263 -7.91 21.39 -1.03
CA THR A 263 -8.21 22.67 -0.37
C THR A 263 -7.38 22.84 0.90
N ASN A 264 -7.23 24.08 1.37
CA ASN A 264 -6.57 24.37 2.65
C ASN A 264 -7.26 23.67 3.83
N GLU A 265 -8.60 23.57 3.82
CA GLU A 265 -9.35 22.88 4.86
C GLU A 265 -8.98 21.38 4.91
N ILE A 266 -9.00 20.70 3.76
CA ILE A 266 -8.64 19.27 3.68
C ILE A 266 -7.18 19.06 4.07
N LYS A 267 -6.28 19.90 3.56
CA LYS A 267 -4.85 19.84 3.89
C LYS A 267 -4.62 19.95 5.39
N ASN A 268 -5.19 20.98 6.03
CA ASN A 268 -5.01 21.22 7.46
C ASN A 268 -5.64 20.09 8.30
N GLY A 269 -6.82 19.59 7.91
CA GLY A 269 -7.48 18.48 8.58
C GLY A 269 -6.65 17.19 8.52
N LEU A 270 -6.15 16.82 7.34
CA LEU A 270 -5.30 15.64 7.15
C LEU A 270 -3.96 15.75 7.88
N VAL A 271 -3.30 16.91 7.84
CA VAL A 271 -2.06 17.15 8.61
C VAL A 271 -2.33 16.97 10.11
N LYS A 272 -3.45 17.53 10.62
CA LYS A 272 -3.80 17.38 12.03
C LYS A 272 -4.08 15.92 12.42
N MET A 273 -4.77 15.18 11.56
CA MET A 273 -4.97 13.74 11.78
C MET A 273 -3.65 12.97 11.80
N ASN A 274 -2.68 13.34 10.96
CA ASN A 274 -1.37 12.69 10.96
C ASN A 274 -0.60 12.97 12.26
N GLU A 275 -0.62 14.21 12.76
CA GLU A 275 -0.07 14.56 14.07
C GLU A 275 -0.67 13.70 15.18
N ILE A 276 -2.00 13.58 15.21
CA ILE A 276 -2.71 12.75 16.19
C ILE A 276 -2.32 11.28 16.07
N SER A 277 -2.23 10.76 14.84
CA SER A 277 -1.78 9.39 14.59
C SER A 277 -0.39 9.13 15.19
N ASN A 278 0.57 10.03 14.95
CA ASN A 278 1.93 9.89 15.46
C ASN A 278 2.02 10.00 16.99
N SER A 279 1.13 10.78 17.60
CA SER A 279 1.05 10.88 19.06
C SER A 279 0.68 9.55 19.73
N PHE A 280 -0.07 8.65 19.09
CA PHE A 280 -0.34 7.32 19.66
C PHE A 280 0.95 6.53 19.90
N TYR A 281 1.86 6.53 18.94
CA TYR A 281 3.16 5.86 19.09
C TYR A 281 3.96 6.49 20.22
N THR A 282 4.04 7.82 20.25
CA THR A 282 4.78 8.56 21.29
C THR A 282 4.25 8.25 22.68
N ILE A 283 2.93 8.29 22.87
CA ILE A 283 2.28 7.98 24.15
C ILE A 283 2.50 6.53 24.56
N TRP A 284 2.47 5.61 23.59
CA TRP A 284 2.74 4.20 23.88
C TRP A 284 4.15 4.02 24.40
N GLU A 285 5.16 4.58 23.71
CA GLU A 285 6.57 4.49 24.13
C GLU A 285 6.79 5.13 25.50
N GLU A 286 6.22 6.30 25.76
CA GLU A 286 6.38 7.00 27.06
C GLU A 286 5.75 6.27 28.25
N LYS A 287 4.64 5.55 28.03
CA LYS A 287 3.85 4.95 29.13
C LYS A 287 4.01 3.44 29.28
N PHE A 288 4.25 2.75 28.18
CA PHE A 288 4.23 1.28 28.10
C PHE A 288 5.51 0.72 27.44
N GLY A 289 6.36 1.58 26.86
CA GLY A 289 7.62 1.19 26.26
C GLY A 289 8.59 0.60 27.29
N GLU A 290 9.41 -0.33 26.82
CA GLU A 290 10.51 -0.87 27.62
C GLU A 290 11.68 0.13 27.61
N ILE A 291 12.25 0.40 28.78
CA ILE A 291 13.49 1.18 28.87
C ILE A 291 14.63 0.26 28.45
N LEU A 292 15.25 0.56 27.31
CA LEU A 292 16.52 -0.05 26.93
C LEU A 292 17.59 0.44 27.93
N GLU A 293 18.09 -0.47 28.76
CA GLU A 293 19.26 -0.25 29.63
C GLU A 293 20.57 -0.18 28.85
#